data_AF-A0A9W9XQC7-F1
#
_entry.id   AF-A0A9W9XQC7-F1
#
_cell.length_a   1.000
_cell.length_b   1.000
_cell.length_c   1.000
_cell.angle_alpha   90.00
_cell.angle_beta   90.00
_cell.angle_gamma   90.00
#
_symmetry.space_group_name_H-M   'P 1'
#
loop_
_entity.id
_entity.type
_entity.pdbx_description
1 polymer ?
#
loop_
_entity_poly.entity_id
_entity_poly.type
_entity_poly.pdbx_seq_one_letter_code
_entity_poly.pdbx_strand_id
1 'polypeptide(L)'
;MKTLSMSALVLATATFTLAAPSPKVPVPEPLQLTNLNAGIYSTTPPATCLLSFALKDPNTNTDTTCSGYWSIGMAGNKTYDCSDKAYQLHLPNGIYDIENIDLGVSRAGGSQSGRSVVSGDLWKCEKQEYPMERCKWDGIFSLDLTSST
;
A
#
# COMPACT_ATOMS: atom_id res chain seq x y z
N MET A 1 39.01 14.09 75.95
CA MET A 1 37.93 14.71 75.15
C MET A 1 38.54 15.10 73.80
N LYS A 2 38.32 14.27 72.78
CA LYS A 2 37.45 14.47 71.61
C LYS A 2 38.13 15.27 70.49
N THR A 3 38.67 14.51 69.53
CA THR A 3 39.03 14.90 68.17
C THR A 3 37.77 15.33 67.40
N LEU A 4 37.85 16.43 66.63
CA LEU A 4 36.79 16.82 65.70
C LEU A 4 37.35 16.82 64.28
N SER A 5 36.86 15.84 63.53
CA SER A 5 37.00 15.66 62.09
C SER A 5 36.03 16.61 61.36
N MET A 6 36.47 17.26 60.28
CA MET A 6 35.59 18.05 59.41
C MET A 6 35.57 17.44 58.01
N SER A 7 34.37 17.08 57.59
CA SER A 7 34.01 16.36 56.37
C SER A 7 34.20 17.19 55.10
N ALA A 8 34.71 16.54 54.04
CA ALA A 8 34.79 17.10 52.70
C ALA A 8 33.43 17.09 52.00
N LEU A 9 33.04 18.21 51.36
CA LEU A 9 31.90 18.29 50.44
C LEU A 9 32.34 17.86 49.05
N VAL A 10 31.65 16.88 48.47
CA VAL A 10 31.81 16.45 47.08
C VAL A 10 30.71 17.10 46.24
N LEU A 11 31.08 17.93 45.25
CA LEU A 11 30.14 18.43 44.23
C LEU A 11 29.82 17.31 43.24
N ALA A 12 28.56 16.86 43.21
CA ALA A 12 28.06 15.99 42.16
C ALA A 12 27.63 16.86 40.95
N THR A 13 28.42 16.83 39.88
CA THR A 13 28.04 17.38 38.58
C THR A 13 27.00 16.46 37.93
N ALA A 14 25.75 16.91 37.85
CA ALA A 14 24.71 16.22 37.10
C ALA A 14 24.93 16.41 35.59
N THR A 15 25.38 15.36 34.91
CA THR A 15 25.41 15.31 33.45
C THR A 15 23.99 15.09 32.93
N PHE A 16 23.34 16.14 32.45
CA PHE A 16 22.12 16.02 31.65
C PHE A 16 22.50 15.52 30.26
N THR A 17 22.31 14.22 30.01
CA THR A 17 22.33 13.67 28.66
C THR A 17 21.07 14.16 27.93
N LEU A 18 21.19 15.27 27.21
CA LEU A 18 20.19 15.67 26.21
C LEU A 18 20.21 14.61 25.10
N ALA A 19 19.23 13.70 25.13
CA ALA A 19 18.95 12.83 24.00
C ALA A 19 18.65 13.73 22.80
N ALA A 20 19.56 13.77 21.83
CA ALA A 20 19.35 14.51 20.59
C ALA A 20 18.07 13.97 19.92
N PRO A 21 17.18 14.84 19.42
CA PRO A 21 15.98 14.38 18.72
C PRO A 21 16.42 13.52 17.53
N SER A 22 15.94 12.28 17.49
CA SER A 22 16.19 11.38 16.38
C SER A 22 15.79 12.07 15.07
N PRO A 23 16.56 11.90 13.97
CA PRO A 23 16.17 12.40 12.67
C PRO A 23 14.77 11.88 12.34
N LYS A 24 13.80 12.78 12.15
CA LYS A 24 12.51 12.40 11.58
C LYS A 24 12.79 11.94 10.15
N VAL A 25 12.80 10.62 9.94
CA VAL A 25 12.79 10.07 8.58
C VAL A 25 11.53 10.60 7.90
N PRO A 26 11.63 11.24 6.72
CA PRO A 26 10.45 11.67 5.98
C PRO A 26 9.56 10.47 5.73
N VAL A 27 8.30 10.54 6.17
CA VAL A 27 7.30 9.51 5.85
C VAL A 27 6.99 9.66 4.35
N PRO A 28 7.17 8.62 3.54
CA PRO A 28 6.82 8.67 2.12
C PRO A 28 5.34 9.01 1.94
N GLU A 29 5.04 9.84 0.94
CA GLU A 29 3.64 10.11 0.57
C GLU A 29 3.01 8.83 0.00
N PRO A 30 1.72 8.56 0.26
CA PRO A 30 1.05 7.40 -0.27
C PRO A 30 1.00 7.42 -1.80
N LEU A 31 1.02 6.23 -2.38
CA LEU A 31 0.69 6.06 -3.79
C LEU A 31 -0.76 6.44 -4.03
N GLN A 32 -1.03 7.05 -5.17
CA GLN A 32 -2.37 7.45 -5.59
C GLN A 32 -2.83 6.55 -6.74
N LEU A 33 -3.80 5.67 -6.45
CA LEU A 33 -4.47 4.85 -7.46
C LEU A 33 -5.68 5.61 -7.96
N THR A 34 -5.65 5.98 -9.23
CA THR A 34 -6.71 6.74 -9.93
C THR A 34 -7.28 5.91 -11.05
N ASN A 35 -8.50 6.23 -11.50
CA ASN A 35 -9.21 5.46 -12.52
C ASN A 35 -9.26 3.95 -12.20
N LEU A 36 -9.33 3.60 -10.92
CA LEU A 36 -9.37 2.22 -10.47
C LEU A 36 -10.68 1.58 -10.93
N ASN A 37 -10.55 0.55 -11.74
CA ASN A 37 -11.65 -0.12 -12.40
C ASN A 37 -11.46 -1.63 -12.34
N ALA A 38 -12.57 -2.32 -12.19
CA ALA A 38 -12.64 -3.77 -12.30
C ALA A 38 -13.84 -4.16 -13.18
N GLY A 39 -13.74 -5.27 -13.89
CA GLY A 39 -14.88 -5.77 -14.65
C GLY A 39 -14.82 -7.27 -14.91
N ILE A 40 -15.99 -7.91 -14.92
CA ILE A 40 -16.17 -9.34 -15.14
C ILE A 40 -16.63 -9.57 -16.58
N TYR A 41 -15.78 -10.19 -17.41
CA TYR A 41 -15.95 -10.23 -18.88
C TYR A 41 -16.29 -11.62 -19.45
N SER A 42 -16.53 -12.65 -18.62
CA SER A 42 -16.83 -14.00 -19.11
C SER A 42 -18.19 -14.48 -18.63
N THR A 43 -18.97 -15.04 -19.55
CA THR A 43 -20.24 -15.74 -19.27
C THR A 43 -20.04 -17.19 -18.84
N THR A 44 -18.82 -17.71 -18.97
CA THR A 44 -18.49 -19.11 -18.68
C THR A 44 -17.63 -19.18 -17.42
N PRO A 45 -18.04 -19.97 -16.40
CA PRO A 45 -17.24 -20.15 -15.18
C PRO A 45 -15.90 -20.86 -15.45
N PRO A 46 -14.81 -20.50 -14.71
CA PRO A 46 -14.74 -19.36 -13.81
C PRO A 46 -14.69 -18.03 -14.59
N ALA A 47 -15.47 -17.05 -14.15
CA ALA A 47 -15.53 -15.76 -14.83
C ALA A 47 -14.20 -15.00 -14.67
N THR A 48 -13.74 -14.30 -15.71
CA THR A 48 -12.51 -13.52 -15.65
C THR A 48 -12.81 -12.08 -15.24
N CYS A 49 -12.18 -11.65 -14.14
CA CYS A 49 -12.12 -10.25 -13.72
C CYS A 49 -10.84 -9.60 -14.25
N LEU A 50 -10.98 -8.43 -14.87
CA LEU A 50 -9.88 -7.56 -15.22
C LEU A 50 -9.87 -6.40 -14.23
N LEU A 51 -8.72 -6.12 -13.63
CA LEU A 51 -8.47 -4.99 -12.73
C LEU A 51 -7.47 -4.05 -13.40
N SER A 52 -7.73 -2.75 -13.42
CA SER A 52 -6.73 -1.77 -13.85
C SER A 52 -6.87 -0.43 -13.13
N PHE A 53 -5.77 0.31 -13.07
CA PHE A 53 -5.70 1.65 -12.50
C PHE A 53 -4.49 2.41 -13.05
N ALA A 54 -4.55 3.73 -12.99
CA ALA A 54 -3.38 4.59 -13.10
C ALA A 54 -2.78 4.80 -11.71
N LEU A 55 -1.46 4.71 -11.63
CA LEU A 55 -0.67 4.82 -10.43
C LEU A 55 0.18 6.08 -10.52
N LYS A 56 -0.04 7.00 -9.59
CA LYS A 56 0.80 8.18 -9.39
C LYS A 56 1.61 8.02 -8.11
N ASP A 57 2.92 8.16 -8.24
CA ASP A 57 3.86 8.14 -7.12
C ASP A 57 4.44 9.54 -6.90
N PRO A 58 3.98 10.26 -5.86
CA PRO A 58 4.45 11.62 -5.59
C PRO A 58 5.93 11.70 -5.23
N ASN A 59 6.49 10.62 -4.68
CA ASN A 59 7.87 10.61 -4.17
C ASN A 59 8.91 10.51 -5.28
N THR A 60 8.54 9.91 -6.43
CA THR A 60 9.39 9.79 -7.62
C THR A 60 8.90 10.63 -8.79
N ASN A 61 7.73 11.26 -8.65
CA ASN A 61 7.00 11.96 -9.72
C ASN A 61 6.72 11.05 -10.93
N THR A 62 6.42 9.77 -10.66
CA THR A 62 6.10 8.77 -11.69
C THR A 62 4.58 8.67 -11.88
N ASP A 63 4.18 8.49 -13.14
CA ASP A 63 2.81 8.14 -13.54
C ASP A 63 2.89 6.90 -14.45
N THR A 64 2.18 5.83 -14.08
CA THR A 64 2.17 4.57 -14.84
C THR A 64 0.80 3.91 -14.75
N THR A 65 0.49 3.02 -15.68
CA THR A 65 -0.71 2.18 -15.61
C THR A 65 -0.37 0.78 -15.12
N CYS A 66 -1.24 0.22 -14.29
CA CYS A 66 -1.14 -1.14 -13.79
C CYS A 66 -2.42 -1.90 -14.16
N SER A 67 -2.28 -3.15 -14.57
CA SER A 67 -3.41 -4.01 -14.88
C SER A 67 -3.11 -5.45 -14.53
N GLY A 68 -4.13 -6.17 -14.08
CA GLY A 68 -4.07 -7.58 -13.80
C GLY A 68 -5.37 -8.26 -14.17
N TYR A 69 -5.35 -9.59 -14.18
CA TYR A 69 -6.56 -10.38 -14.37
C TYR A 69 -6.63 -11.48 -13.32
N TRP A 70 -7.84 -11.96 -13.06
CA TRP A 70 -8.06 -13.06 -12.16
C TRP A 70 -9.28 -13.87 -12.57
N SER A 71 -9.23 -15.18 -12.35
CA SER A 71 -10.42 -16.02 -12.43
C SER A 71 -11.18 -15.92 -11.12
N ILE A 72 -12.33 -15.25 -11.11
CA ILE A 72 -13.14 -14.98 -9.92
C ILE A 72 -13.38 -16.27 -9.13
N GLY A 73 -13.18 -16.20 -7.81
CA GLY A 73 -13.42 -17.31 -6.89
C GLY A 73 -12.31 -18.35 -6.80
N MET A 74 -11.24 -18.21 -7.60
CA MET A 74 -10.07 -19.08 -7.50
C MET A 74 -9.08 -18.56 -6.46
N ALA A 75 -8.61 -19.46 -5.60
CA ALA A 75 -7.52 -19.15 -4.69
C ALA A 75 -6.18 -19.03 -5.44
N GLY A 76 -5.31 -18.16 -4.95
CA GLY A 76 -3.95 -18.06 -5.44
C GLY A 76 -3.34 -16.69 -5.20
N ASN A 77 -2.09 -16.55 -5.63
CA ASN A 77 -1.40 -15.28 -5.68
C ASN A 77 -0.88 -15.05 -7.10
N LYS A 78 -0.79 -13.78 -7.50
CA LYS A 78 -0.08 -13.42 -8.73
C LYS A 78 0.39 -11.98 -8.69
N THR A 79 1.51 -11.77 -9.37
CA THR A 79 2.14 -10.47 -9.57
C THR A 79 2.10 -10.12 -11.05
N TYR A 80 1.88 -8.85 -11.33
CA TYR A 80 1.86 -8.26 -12.67
C TYR A 80 2.80 -7.06 -12.69
N ASP A 81 3.66 -6.97 -13.70
CA ASP A 81 4.40 -5.74 -13.94
C ASP A 81 3.44 -4.66 -14.43
N CYS A 82 3.58 -3.45 -13.90
CA CYS A 82 2.95 -2.27 -14.46
C CYS A 82 3.65 -1.87 -15.78
N SER A 83 3.09 -0.89 -16.49
CA SER A 83 3.70 -0.38 -17.73
C SER A 83 5.12 0.14 -17.50
N ASP A 84 5.33 0.87 -16.42
CA ASP A 84 6.65 1.05 -15.82
C ASP A 84 6.98 -0.18 -14.96
N LYS A 85 8.00 -0.93 -15.40
CA LYS A 85 8.50 -2.13 -14.72
C LYS A 85 9.15 -1.85 -13.38
N ALA A 86 9.32 -0.58 -13.01
CA ALA A 86 9.68 -0.17 -11.67
C ALA A 86 8.54 -0.38 -10.65
N TYR A 87 7.34 -0.78 -11.08
CA TYR A 87 6.20 -1.06 -10.22
C TYR A 87 5.54 -2.39 -10.55
N GLN A 88 5.06 -3.06 -9.51
CA GLN A 88 4.36 -4.35 -9.63
C GLN A 88 3.05 -4.32 -8.85
N LEU A 89 1.98 -4.78 -9.50
CA LEU A 89 0.68 -5.07 -8.89
C LEU A 89 0.69 -6.50 -8.34
N HIS A 90 0.23 -6.67 -7.11
CA HIS A 90 0.07 -7.96 -6.45
C HIS A 90 -1.40 -8.23 -6.15
N LEU A 91 -1.86 -9.43 -6.47
CA LEU A 91 -3.14 -9.99 -6.05
C LEU A 91 -2.84 -11.17 -5.12
N PRO A 92 -2.53 -10.94 -3.84
CA PRO A 92 -2.00 -11.96 -2.92
C PRO A 92 -3.02 -13.05 -2.56
N ASN A 93 -4.31 -12.73 -2.63
CA ASN A 93 -5.42 -13.63 -2.35
C ASN A 93 -6.33 -13.83 -3.58
N GLY A 94 -5.91 -13.38 -4.76
CA GLY A 94 -6.78 -13.33 -5.93
C GLY A 94 -7.95 -12.35 -5.77
N ILE A 95 -9.01 -12.55 -6.56
CA ILE A 95 -10.23 -11.76 -6.53
C ILE A 95 -11.43 -12.71 -6.36
N TYR A 96 -12.17 -12.53 -5.28
CA TYR A 96 -13.40 -13.27 -4.98
C TYR A 96 -14.65 -12.43 -5.19
N ASP A 97 -14.53 -11.13 -4.90
CA ASP A 97 -15.58 -10.14 -4.99
C ASP A 97 -14.99 -8.89 -5.65
N ILE A 98 -15.68 -8.38 -6.67
CA ILE A 98 -15.23 -7.23 -7.45
C ILE A 98 -15.32 -5.92 -6.65
N GLU A 99 -16.13 -5.88 -5.59
CA GLU A 99 -16.25 -4.75 -4.67
C GLU A 99 -15.35 -4.88 -3.43
N ASN A 100 -14.60 -5.98 -3.32
CA ASN A 100 -13.70 -6.27 -2.20
C ASN A 100 -12.40 -6.90 -2.72
N ILE A 101 -11.46 -6.04 -3.11
CA ILE A 101 -10.23 -6.45 -3.77
C ILE A 101 -9.05 -6.24 -2.84
N ASP A 102 -8.41 -7.32 -2.40
CA ASP A 102 -7.13 -7.30 -1.72
C ASP A 102 -6.00 -7.16 -2.75
N LEU A 103 -5.43 -5.97 -2.83
CA LEU A 103 -4.33 -5.68 -3.75
C LEU A 103 -3.13 -5.10 -3.02
N GLY A 104 -1.96 -5.32 -3.61
CA GLY A 104 -0.74 -4.64 -3.21
C GLY A 104 -0.04 -4.01 -4.40
N VAL A 105 0.79 -3.01 -4.11
CA VAL A 105 1.72 -2.43 -5.08
C VAL A 105 3.09 -2.42 -4.43
N SER A 106 4.11 -2.86 -5.16
CA SER A 106 5.50 -2.70 -4.76
C SER A 106 6.30 -1.96 -5.82
N ARG A 107 7.39 -1.33 -5.39
CA ARG A 107 8.44 -0.88 -6.29
C ARG A 107 9.34 -2.07 -6.63
N ALA A 108 9.82 -2.14 -7.87
CA ALA A 108 10.65 -3.22 -8.38
C ALA A 108 11.91 -3.40 -7.52
N GLY A 109 12.25 -4.66 -7.25
CA GLY A 109 13.28 -5.02 -6.27
C GLY A 109 12.75 -5.12 -4.82
N GLY A 110 11.46 -4.84 -4.59
CA GLY A 110 10.81 -5.05 -3.30
C GLY A 110 11.33 -4.12 -2.22
N SER A 111 11.83 -2.93 -2.57
CA SER A 111 12.35 -1.95 -1.59
C SER A 111 11.24 -1.35 -0.74
N GLN A 112 10.07 -1.14 -1.34
CA GLN A 112 8.87 -0.65 -0.67
C GLN A 112 7.64 -1.35 -1.21
N SER A 113 6.70 -1.67 -0.33
CA SER A 113 5.43 -2.25 -0.71
C SER A 113 4.28 -1.76 0.18
N GLY A 114 3.10 -1.70 -0.42
CA GLY A 114 1.84 -1.39 0.24
C GLY A 114 0.82 -2.46 -0.11
N ARG A 115 -0.05 -2.81 0.83
CA ARG A 115 -1.16 -3.74 0.63
C ARG A 115 -2.38 -3.22 1.36
N SER A 116 -3.53 -3.26 0.68
CA SER A 116 -4.80 -2.87 1.28
C SER A 116 -5.95 -3.58 0.60
N VAL A 117 -7.07 -3.65 1.31
CA VAL A 117 -8.34 -4.11 0.77
C VAL A 117 -9.10 -2.90 0.27
N VAL A 118 -9.33 -2.83 -1.04
CA VAL A 118 -10.17 -1.79 -1.65
C VAL A 118 -11.62 -2.23 -1.54
N SER A 119 -12.34 -1.64 -0.59
CA SER A 119 -13.75 -1.93 -0.33
C SER A 119 -14.50 -0.68 0.12
N GLY A 120 -15.83 -0.68 -0.03
CA GLY A 120 -16.73 0.37 0.45
C GLY A 120 -17.49 1.11 -0.65
N ASP A 121 -18.26 2.12 -0.24
CA ASP A 121 -19.31 2.76 -1.05
C ASP A 121 -18.80 3.59 -2.25
N LEU A 122 -17.48 3.77 -2.37
CA LEU A 122 -16.88 4.44 -3.52
C LEU A 122 -16.81 3.54 -4.75
N TRP A 123 -16.96 2.21 -4.61
CA TRP A 123 -17.23 1.37 -5.75
C TRP A 123 -18.61 1.70 -6.34
N LYS A 124 -18.63 2.11 -7.61
CA LYS A 124 -19.84 2.32 -8.41
C LYS A 124 -19.91 1.21 -9.45
N CYS A 125 -20.83 0.28 -9.22
CA CYS A 125 -20.98 -0.91 -10.04
C CYS A 125 -22.23 -0.85 -10.91
N GLU A 126 -22.06 -1.22 -12.18
CA GLU A 126 -23.11 -1.35 -13.16
C GLU A 126 -23.15 -2.79 -13.67
N LYS A 127 -24.34 -3.38 -13.67
CA LYS A 127 -24.59 -4.69 -14.29
C LYS A 127 -25.08 -4.47 -15.72
N GLN A 128 -24.44 -5.14 -16.67
CA GLN A 128 -24.77 -5.06 -18.10
C GLN A 128 -24.82 -6.46 -18.70
N GLU A 129 -25.31 -6.58 -19.93
CA GLU A 129 -25.34 -7.87 -20.66
C GLU A 129 -23.91 -8.35 -21.00
N TYR A 130 -23.03 -7.41 -21.36
CA TYR A 130 -21.60 -7.64 -21.52
C TYR A 130 -20.79 -6.34 -21.38
N PRO A 131 -19.75 -6.28 -20.51
CA PRO A 131 -19.42 -7.24 -19.46
C PRO A 131 -20.56 -7.42 -18.46
N MET A 132 -20.54 -8.55 -17.75
CA MET A 132 -21.58 -8.88 -16.76
C MET A 132 -21.66 -7.83 -15.65
N GLU A 133 -20.50 -7.32 -15.24
CA GLU A 133 -20.39 -6.33 -14.19
C GLU A 133 -19.14 -5.47 -14.40
N ARG A 134 -19.28 -4.16 -14.19
CA ARG A 134 -18.18 -3.19 -14.18
C ARG A 134 -18.28 -2.35 -12.93
N CYS A 135 -17.20 -2.27 -12.18
CA CYS A 135 -17.07 -1.43 -11.01
C CYS A 135 -15.97 -0.40 -11.23
N LYS A 136 -16.24 0.85 -10.85
CA LYS A 136 -15.26 1.93 -10.85
C LYS A 136 -15.20 2.57 -9.48
N TRP A 137 -14.00 2.82 -8.98
CA TRP A 137 -13.79 3.56 -7.76
C TRP A 137 -13.99 5.06 -8.02
N ASP A 138 -14.90 5.68 -7.27
CA ASP A 138 -15.21 7.10 -7.34
C ASP A 138 -14.22 7.90 -6.48
N GLY A 139 -13.08 8.26 -7.07
CA GLY A 139 -12.07 9.10 -6.45
C GLY A 139 -10.66 8.54 -6.58
N ILE A 140 -9.81 8.93 -5.63
CA ILE A 140 -8.42 8.49 -5.53
C ILE A 140 -8.31 7.53 -4.35
N PHE A 141 -7.77 6.33 -4.59
CA PHE A 141 -7.44 5.40 -3.52
C PHE A 141 -5.98 5.61 -3.11
N SER A 142 -5.76 6.01 -1.86
CA SER A 142 -4.42 6.20 -1.30
C SER A 142 -3.90 4.89 -0.73
N LEU A 143 -2.70 4.49 -1.15
CA LEU A 143 -2.03 3.27 -0.68
C LEU A 143 -0.70 3.64 -0.03
N ASP A 144 -0.61 3.44 1.28
CA ASP A 144 0.62 3.67 2.03
C ASP A 144 1.69 2.64 1.66
N LEU A 145 2.92 3.11 1.46
CA LEU A 145 4.09 2.26 1.25
C LEU A 145 4.88 2.12 2.55
N THR A 146 5.26 0.88 2.84
CA THR A 146 6.20 0.56 3.92
C THR A 146 7.50 0.05 3.32
N SER A 147 8.62 0.43 3.91
CA SER A 147 9.92 -0.14 3.55
C SER A 147 9.95 -1.60 3.98
N SER A 148 10.43 -2.46 3.10
CA SER A 148 10.67 -3.86 3.41
C SER A 148 11.88 -3.94 4.35
N THR A 149 11.66 -4.39 5.59
CA THR A 149 12.73 -4.74 6.53
C THR A 149 13.50 -5.98 6.09
#